data_AF-K5WNZ7-F1
#
_entry.id   AF-K5WNZ7-F1
#
_cell.length_a   1.000
_cell.length_b   1.000
_cell.length_c   1.000
_cell.angle_alpha   90.00
_cell.angle_beta   90.00
_cell.angle_gamma   90.00
#
_symmetry.space_group_name_H-M   'P 1'
#
loop_
_entity.id
_entity.type
_entity.pdbx_description
1 polymer ?
#
loop_
_entity_poly.entity_id
_entity_poly.type
_entity_poly.pdbx_seq_one_letter_code
_entity_poly.pdbx_strand_id
1 'polypeptide(L)'
;MPGAIRKRSPLRLPDKPYIALGLEGSANKFGAGIIKHDVDGSTTVLSNVRHTYITPPGEGFLPRDTAKHHRDWALTVINDALKKADISMRDLECICFTKGPGMGAPLSSVALVARTLSLLFGKPLVGVNHCVGHIEMGRQITGAQNPVVLYVSGGNTQVIAYSQQRYRIFGETLDIAVGNCLDRFARVINLSNDPSPGHNIEQEAKRGKRLVPLPYTTKGMDISLSGILTSTEAYTLDKRFRPDGKHRQGDTDDIIMPQDLCFTLQETVFAMLVEITERAMAHIGSREVLIVGGVGCNERLQEMMGIMAPTD
;
A
#
# COMPACT_ATOMS: atom_id res chain seq x y z
N MET A 1 0.48 -25.82 -19.58
CA MET A 1 0.79 -25.16 -20.88
C MET A 1 2.31 -25.10 -21.04
N PRO A 2 2.87 -25.15 -22.27
CA PRO A 2 4.31 -25.15 -22.48
C PRO A 2 4.90 -23.90 -21.81
N GLY A 3 5.93 -24.10 -20.98
CA GLY A 3 6.51 -23.07 -20.12
C GLY A 3 6.68 -21.76 -20.86
N ALA A 4 6.06 -20.70 -20.34
CA ALA A 4 6.17 -19.36 -20.88
C ALA A 4 7.65 -18.99 -20.94
N ILE A 5 8.24 -19.07 -22.13
CA ILE A 5 9.61 -18.63 -22.38
C ILE A 5 9.62 -17.16 -22.00
N ARG A 6 10.28 -16.84 -20.88
CA ARG A 6 10.46 -15.48 -20.40
C ARG A 6 11.04 -14.68 -21.57
N LYS A 7 10.23 -13.83 -22.22
CA LYS A 7 10.71 -13.01 -23.34
C LYS A 7 11.92 -12.25 -22.82
N ARG A 8 13.05 -12.38 -23.53
CA ARG A 8 14.32 -11.79 -23.13
C ARG A 8 14.08 -10.30 -22.89
N SER A 9 14.43 -9.81 -21.69
CA SER A 9 14.22 -8.43 -21.31
C SER A 9 14.81 -7.50 -22.38
N PRO A 10 14.12 -6.43 -22.81
CA PRO A 10 14.69 -5.44 -23.71
C PRO A 10 15.82 -4.65 -23.05
N LEU A 11 15.95 -4.73 -21.72
CA LEU A 11 17.04 -4.13 -20.97
C LEU A 11 18.29 -5.00 -21.08
N ARG A 12 19.44 -4.36 -21.30
CA ARG A 12 20.74 -5.04 -21.25
C ARG A 12 20.99 -5.53 -19.83
N LEU A 13 21.48 -6.76 -19.72
CA LEU A 13 21.99 -7.25 -18.46
C LEU A 13 23.20 -6.40 -18.05
N PRO A 14 23.39 -6.17 -16.75
CA PRO A 14 24.51 -5.37 -16.30
C PRO A 14 25.84 -6.13 -16.49
N ASP A 15 26.90 -5.42 -16.87
CA ASP A 15 28.23 -6.03 -17.10
C ASP A 15 28.96 -6.38 -15.79
N LYS A 16 28.46 -5.87 -14.65
CA LYS A 16 28.93 -6.14 -13.28
C LYS A 16 27.75 -6.11 -12.32
N PRO A 17 27.84 -6.66 -11.10
CA PRO A 17 26.78 -6.49 -10.11
C PRO A 17 26.51 -5.01 -9.81
N TYR A 18 25.23 -4.62 -9.73
CA TYR A 18 24.79 -3.27 -9.36
C TYR A 18 24.15 -3.29 -7.98
N ILE A 19 24.64 -2.45 -7.09
CA ILE A 19 24.06 -2.28 -5.75
C ILE A 19 23.42 -0.89 -5.66
N ALA A 20 22.12 -0.86 -5.40
CA ALA A 20 21.34 0.38 -5.33
C ALA A 20 20.83 0.61 -3.90
N LEU A 21 20.94 1.85 -3.42
CA LEU A 21 20.24 2.31 -2.21
C LEU A 21 18.94 3.00 -2.63
N GLY A 22 17.79 2.49 -2.16
CA GLY A 22 16.48 3.10 -2.35
C GLY A 22 15.97 3.80 -1.10
N LEU A 23 15.55 5.07 -1.23
CA LEU A 23 14.94 5.86 -0.16
C LEU A 23 13.44 6.11 -0.41
N GLU A 24 12.62 5.70 0.55
CA GLU A 24 11.16 5.83 0.54
C GLU A 24 10.70 6.72 1.71
N GLY A 25 9.79 7.64 1.44
CA GLY A 25 9.24 8.56 2.44
C GLY A 25 8.14 9.45 1.88
N SER A 26 7.28 8.85 1.04
CA SER A 26 6.10 9.48 0.43
C SER A 26 4.96 9.68 1.44
N ALA A 27 4.92 8.88 2.50
CA ALA A 27 3.85 8.84 3.49
C ALA A 27 4.41 8.88 4.93
N ASN A 28 3.76 8.21 5.91
CA ASN A 28 4.21 8.20 7.31
C ASN A 28 5.32 7.17 7.62
N LYS A 29 5.83 6.46 6.62
CA LYS A 29 6.95 5.51 6.78
C LYS A 29 8.17 6.06 6.06
N PHE A 30 9.31 6.08 6.75
CA PHE A 30 10.61 6.30 6.14
C PHE A 30 11.35 4.97 6.02
N GLY A 31 11.85 4.65 4.83
CA GLY A 31 12.54 3.40 4.55
C GLY A 31 13.82 3.57 3.74
N ALA A 32 14.81 2.74 4.03
CA ALA A 32 16.02 2.58 3.25
C ALA A 32 16.22 1.09 2.91
N GLY A 33 16.23 0.79 1.62
CA GLY A 33 16.45 -0.56 1.11
C GLY A 33 17.71 -0.63 0.26
N ILE A 34 18.44 -1.75 0.35
CA ILE A 34 19.61 -2.01 -0.49
C ILE A 34 19.35 -3.26 -1.30
N ILE A 35 19.44 -3.13 -2.62
CA ILE A 35 19.15 -4.20 -3.57
C ILE A 35 20.36 -4.40 -4.46
N LYS A 36 20.76 -5.67 -4.62
CA LYS A 36 21.80 -6.11 -5.54
C LYS A 36 21.17 -6.75 -6.76
N HIS A 37 21.54 -6.28 -7.94
CA HIS A 37 21.25 -6.88 -9.23
C HIS A 37 22.50 -7.56 -9.74
N ASP A 38 22.44 -8.88 -9.95
CA ASP A 38 23.54 -9.67 -10.47
C ASP A 38 23.56 -9.69 -12.02
N VAL A 39 24.69 -10.09 -12.59
CA VAL A 39 24.95 -10.10 -14.04
C VAL A 39 23.98 -11.03 -14.79
N ASP A 40 23.53 -12.10 -14.15
CA ASP A 40 22.55 -13.04 -14.69
C ASP A 40 21.10 -12.52 -14.66
N GLY A 41 20.88 -11.32 -14.11
CA GLY A 41 19.57 -10.69 -13.95
C GLY A 41 18.82 -11.12 -12.68
N SER A 42 19.41 -11.96 -11.83
CA SER A 42 18.88 -12.23 -10.50
C SER A 42 19.00 -10.98 -9.62
N THR A 43 18.11 -10.88 -8.64
CA THR A 43 18.03 -9.71 -7.75
C THR A 43 17.87 -10.18 -6.31
N THR A 44 18.69 -9.61 -5.42
CA THR A 44 18.71 -9.93 -3.99
C THR A 44 18.48 -8.68 -3.17
N VAL A 45 17.55 -8.74 -2.21
CA VAL A 45 17.35 -7.67 -1.22
C VAL A 45 18.37 -7.89 -0.09
N LEU A 46 19.40 -7.03 -0.03
CA LEU A 46 20.44 -7.11 1.00
C LEU A 46 19.97 -6.52 2.33
N SER A 47 19.17 -5.46 2.28
CA SER A 47 18.53 -4.89 3.47
C SER A 47 17.26 -4.12 3.11
N ASN A 48 16.35 -4.01 4.08
CA ASN A 48 15.10 -3.26 3.94
C ASN A 48 14.65 -2.72 5.31
N VAL A 49 15.27 -1.62 5.75
CA VAL A 49 15.01 -1.02 7.06
C VAL A 49 13.94 0.06 6.93
N ARG A 50 13.02 0.11 7.91
CA ARG A 50 11.91 1.07 7.92
C ARG A 50 11.59 1.52 9.33
N HIS A 51 11.21 2.79 9.46
CA HIS A 51 10.63 3.35 10.69
C HIS A 51 9.28 4.03 10.37
N THR A 52 8.29 3.82 11.24
CA THR A 52 6.93 4.32 11.06
C THR A 52 6.65 5.45 12.04
N TYR A 53 6.13 6.57 11.55
CA TYR A 53 5.56 7.62 12.37
C TYR A 53 4.14 7.23 12.80
N ILE A 54 3.97 6.97 14.10
CA ILE A 54 2.70 6.57 14.72
C ILE A 54 2.14 7.76 15.51
N THR A 55 0.89 8.12 15.25
CA THR A 55 0.14 9.17 15.95
C THR A 55 -0.78 8.58 17.02
N PRO A 56 -1.17 9.35 18.06
CA PRO A 56 -2.16 8.92 19.04
C PRO A 56 -3.48 8.45 18.37
N PRO A 57 -4.25 7.54 19.01
CA PRO A 57 -5.58 7.15 18.52
C PRO A 57 -6.48 8.37 18.26
N GLY A 58 -7.30 8.30 17.20
CA GLY A 58 -8.16 9.42 16.79
C GLY A 58 -7.46 10.50 15.94
N GLU A 59 -6.13 10.53 15.90
CA GLU A 59 -5.36 11.51 15.12
C GLU A 59 -4.78 10.92 13.84
N GLY A 60 -4.60 11.77 12.82
CA GLY A 60 -3.90 11.43 11.58
C GLY A 60 -2.55 12.12 11.50
N PHE A 61 -1.61 11.54 10.75
CA PHE A 61 -0.29 12.13 10.57
C PHE A 61 -0.34 13.37 9.66
N LEU A 62 0.19 14.50 10.16
CA LEU A 62 0.27 15.74 9.40
C LEU A 62 1.55 15.81 8.57
N PRO A 63 1.55 16.48 7.40
CA PRO A 63 2.73 16.56 6.53
C PRO A 63 3.97 17.16 7.23
N ARG A 64 3.78 18.19 8.08
CA ARG A 64 4.88 18.87 8.79
C ARG A 64 5.57 17.94 9.78
N ASP A 65 4.80 17.25 10.61
CA ASP A 65 5.33 16.39 11.68
C ASP A 65 5.91 15.11 11.09
N THR A 66 5.28 14.58 10.04
CA THR A 66 5.83 13.45 9.27
C THR A 66 7.18 13.80 8.64
N ALA A 67 7.31 15.00 8.07
CA ALA A 67 8.58 15.46 7.51
C ALA A 67 9.64 15.65 8.60
N LYS A 68 9.26 16.13 9.80
CA LYS A 68 10.17 16.19 10.95
C LYS A 68 10.67 14.80 11.33
N HIS A 69 9.77 13.84 11.48
CA HIS A 69 10.13 12.44 11.73
C HIS A 69 11.13 11.92 10.68
N HIS A 70 10.89 12.16 9.39
CA HIS A 70 11.78 11.69 8.32
C HIS A 70 13.18 12.30 8.47
N ARG A 71 13.31 13.58 8.81
CA ARG A 71 14.61 14.22 9.07
C ARG A 71 15.31 13.62 10.28
N ASP A 72 14.58 13.37 11.36
CA ASP A 72 15.13 12.83 12.60
C ASP A 72 15.63 11.38 12.42
N TRP A 73 14.95 10.58 11.59
CA TRP A 73 15.25 9.15 11.39
C TRP A 73 16.10 8.83 10.16
N ALA A 74 16.29 9.77 9.22
CA ALA A 74 16.94 9.49 7.94
C ALA A 74 18.31 8.83 8.10
N LEU A 75 19.19 9.42 8.88
CA LEU A 75 20.55 8.93 9.07
C LEU A 75 20.57 7.57 9.77
N THR A 76 19.75 7.39 10.80
CA THR A 76 19.65 6.12 11.55
C THR A 76 19.22 4.99 10.62
N VAL A 77 18.12 5.17 9.89
CA VAL A 77 17.57 4.14 8.99
C VAL A 77 18.53 3.80 7.85
N ILE A 78 19.22 4.80 7.28
CA ILE A 78 20.22 4.58 6.21
C ILE A 78 21.44 3.84 6.75
N ASN A 79 21.97 4.24 7.90
CA ASN A 79 23.12 3.57 8.53
C ASN A 79 22.79 2.12 8.90
N ASP A 80 21.59 1.87 9.42
CA ASP A 80 21.15 0.51 9.74
C ASP A 80 20.96 -0.33 8.47
N ALA A 81 20.49 0.25 7.38
CA ALA A 81 20.38 -0.44 6.10
C ALA A 81 21.76 -0.84 5.55
N LEU A 82 22.75 0.06 5.59
CA LEU A 82 24.13 -0.21 5.19
C LEU A 82 24.78 -1.29 6.06
N LYS A 83 24.65 -1.18 7.39
CA LYS A 83 25.16 -2.18 8.34
C LYS A 83 24.54 -3.56 8.11
N LYS A 84 23.22 -3.65 7.92
CA LYS A 84 22.54 -4.93 7.65
C LYS A 84 22.95 -5.55 6.32
N ALA A 85 23.25 -4.72 5.31
CA ALA A 85 23.76 -5.19 4.03
C ALA A 85 25.27 -5.49 4.05
N ASP A 86 25.97 -5.17 5.14
CA ASP A 86 27.42 -5.27 5.29
C ASP A 86 28.22 -4.57 4.17
N ILE A 87 27.80 -3.35 3.83
CA ILE A 87 28.47 -2.52 2.81
C ILE A 87 28.62 -1.07 3.27
N SER A 88 29.46 -0.33 2.58
CA SER A 88 29.63 1.11 2.73
C SER A 88 28.92 1.90 1.62
N MET A 89 28.74 3.20 1.83
CA MET A 89 28.22 4.11 0.79
C MET A 89 29.06 4.11 -0.51
N ARG A 90 30.34 3.72 -0.43
CA ARG A 90 31.25 3.71 -1.59
C ARG A 90 30.98 2.53 -2.51
N ASP A 91 30.43 1.44 -1.98
CA ASP A 91 30.12 0.21 -2.72
C ASP A 91 28.83 0.31 -3.54
N LEU A 92 28.02 1.34 -3.30
CA LEU A 92 26.80 1.61 -4.05
C LEU A 92 27.13 2.08 -5.48
N GLU A 93 26.35 1.63 -6.45
CA GLU A 93 26.45 2.08 -7.85
C GLU A 93 25.46 3.19 -8.17
N CYS A 94 24.33 3.29 -7.45
CA CYS A 94 23.38 4.39 -7.58
C CYS A 94 22.57 4.61 -6.30
N ILE A 95 21.96 5.79 -6.23
CA ILE A 95 21.00 6.17 -5.20
C ILE A 95 19.66 6.43 -5.88
N CYS A 96 18.64 5.70 -5.44
CA CYS A 96 17.27 5.83 -5.86
C CYS A 96 16.47 6.53 -4.77
N PHE A 97 15.52 7.37 -5.16
CA PHE A 97 14.59 7.96 -4.20
C PHE A 97 13.21 8.10 -4.81
N THR A 98 12.21 8.10 -3.95
CA THR A 98 10.82 8.31 -4.37
C THR A 98 10.63 9.76 -4.80
N LYS A 99 10.39 9.96 -6.10
CA LYS A 99 10.11 11.28 -6.68
C LYS A 99 8.65 11.67 -6.47
N GLY A 100 7.76 10.69 -6.36
CA GLY A 100 6.33 10.85 -6.11
C GLY A 100 5.49 9.74 -6.75
N PRO A 101 4.16 9.75 -6.57
CA PRO A 101 3.38 10.71 -5.77
C PRO A 101 3.61 10.55 -4.25
N GLY A 102 3.07 11.48 -3.44
CA GLY A 102 3.19 11.47 -1.99
C GLY A 102 3.00 12.83 -1.35
N MET A 103 3.13 12.90 -0.02
CA MET A 103 3.05 14.16 0.73
C MET A 103 4.26 15.07 0.41
N GLY A 104 4.00 16.33 0.08
CA GLY A 104 5.05 17.25 -0.39
C GLY A 104 6.20 17.46 0.60
N ALA A 105 5.91 17.70 1.88
CA ALA A 105 6.96 17.97 2.88
C ALA A 105 7.85 16.74 3.20
N PRO A 106 7.29 15.53 3.42
CA PRO A 106 8.08 14.30 3.52
C PRO A 106 8.92 14.00 2.27
N LEU A 107 8.32 14.07 1.07
CA LEU A 107 9.05 13.86 -0.19
C LEU A 107 10.22 14.83 -0.35
N SER A 108 10.02 16.10 0.00
CA SER A 108 11.09 17.11 -0.07
C SER A 108 12.23 16.78 0.89
N SER A 109 11.92 16.26 2.08
CA SER A 109 12.93 15.84 3.06
C SER A 109 13.75 14.66 2.55
N VAL A 110 13.11 13.65 1.95
CA VAL A 110 13.82 12.48 1.38
C VAL A 110 14.63 12.86 0.14
N ALA A 111 14.07 13.69 -0.74
CA ALA A 111 14.77 14.16 -1.94
C ALA A 111 16.04 14.96 -1.59
N LEU A 112 15.98 15.78 -0.53
CA LEU A 112 17.15 16.51 -0.04
C LEU A 112 18.26 15.53 0.40
N VAL A 113 17.92 14.55 1.25
CA VAL A 113 18.86 13.51 1.72
C VAL A 113 19.47 12.75 0.54
N ALA A 114 18.64 12.28 -0.41
CA ALA A 114 19.10 11.52 -1.57
C ALA A 114 20.09 12.32 -2.44
N ARG A 115 19.79 13.60 -2.70
CA ARG A 115 20.66 14.51 -3.46
C ARG A 115 21.97 14.79 -2.73
N THR A 116 21.92 15.03 -1.42
CA THR A 116 23.12 15.24 -0.61
C THR A 116 24.04 14.02 -0.66
N LEU A 117 23.50 12.80 -0.50
CA LEU A 117 24.30 11.58 -0.59
C LEU A 117 24.87 11.36 -2.00
N SER A 118 24.08 11.61 -3.05
CA SER A 118 24.54 11.53 -4.43
C SER A 118 25.72 12.46 -4.70
N LEU A 119 25.63 13.72 -4.26
CA LEU A 119 26.71 14.71 -4.43
C LEU A 119 27.95 14.36 -3.59
N LEU A 120 27.76 13.96 -2.34
CA LEU A 120 28.86 13.66 -1.41
C LEU A 120 29.70 12.46 -1.86
N PHE A 121 29.05 11.43 -2.43
CA PHE A 121 29.70 10.18 -2.83
C PHE A 121 29.88 10.04 -4.35
N GLY A 122 29.52 11.06 -5.13
CA GLY A 122 29.63 11.04 -6.59
C GLY A 122 28.80 9.93 -7.25
N LYS A 123 27.62 9.61 -6.69
CA LYS A 123 26.78 8.49 -7.16
C LYS A 123 25.64 8.99 -8.06
N PRO A 124 25.32 8.31 -9.18
CA PRO A 124 24.12 8.57 -9.97
C PRO A 124 22.85 8.60 -9.11
N LEU A 125 21.95 9.54 -9.40
CA LEU A 125 20.69 9.72 -8.70
C LEU A 125 19.50 9.39 -9.62
N VAL A 126 18.63 8.50 -9.17
CA VAL A 126 17.44 8.05 -9.93
C VAL A 126 16.17 8.41 -9.17
N GLY A 127 15.30 9.20 -9.81
CA GLY A 127 13.96 9.49 -9.30
C GLY A 127 12.99 8.39 -9.71
N VAL A 128 12.37 7.74 -8.73
CA VAL A 128 11.47 6.59 -8.93
C VAL A 128 10.02 6.98 -8.68
N ASN A 129 9.10 6.49 -9.49
CA ASN A 129 7.67 6.62 -9.23
C ASN A 129 7.23 5.62 -8.15
N HIS A 130 6.55 6.10 -7.10
CA HIS A 130 6.14 5.30 -5.95
C HIS A 130 5.25 4.10 -6.34
N CYS A 131 4.25 4.33 -7.19
CA CYS A 131 3.32 3.29 -7.64
C CYS A 131 4.06 2.20 -8.43
N VAL A 132 4.96 2.60 -9.34
CA VAL A 132 5.78 1.65 -10.10
C VAL A 132 6.74 0.88 -9.20
N GLY A 133 7.29 1.51 -8.16
CA GLY A 133 8.10 0.83 -7.14
C GLY A 133 7.36 -0.32 -6.46
N HIS A 134 6.09 -0.11 -6.11
CA HIS A 134 5.22 -1.17 -5.57
C HIS A 134 5.00 -2.31 -6.58
N ILE A 135 4.70 -1.98 -7.84
CA ILE A 135 4.45 -2.98 -8.89
C ILE A 135 5.70 -3.83 -9.14
N GLU A 136 6.86 -3.21 -9.38
CA GLU A 136 8.09 -3.93 -9.71
C GLU A 136 8.61 -4.76 -8.54
N MET A 137 8.48 -4.27 -7.30
CA MET A 137 8.79 -5.08 -6.12
C MET A 137 7.84 -6.28 -6.01
N GLY A 138 6.54 -6.08 -6.21
CA GLY A 138 5.57 -7.17 -6.20
C GLY A 138 5.86 -8.23 -7.25
N ARG A 139 6.17 -7.81 -8.49
CA ARG A 139 6.60 -8.71 -9.58
C ARG A 139 7.87 -9.47 -9.24
N GLN A 140 8.87 -8.79 -8.66
CA GLN A 140 10.14 -9.41 -8.30
C GLN A 140 9.99 -10.48 -7.22
N ILE A 141 9.16 -10.24 -6.20
CA ILE A 141 8.98 -11.16 -5.07
C ILE A 141 8.05 -12.33 -5.45
N THR A 142 6.98 -12.07 -6.19
CA THR A 142 5.97 -13.09 -6.54
C THR A 142 6.28 -13.86 -7.82
N GLY A 143 7.15 -13.32 -8.68
CA GLY A 143 7.40 -13.87 -10.01
C GLY A 143 6.31 -13.55 -11.05
N ALA A 144 5.31 -12.72 -10.72
CA ALA A 144 4.24 -12.33 -11.64
C ALA A 144 4.81 -11.70 -12.92
N GLN A 145 4.36 -12.19 -14.09
CA GLN A 145 4.97 -11.82 -15.38
C GLN A 145 4.21 -10.71 -16.08
N ASN A 146 2.88 -10.70 -16.07
CA ASN A 146 2.09 -9.62 -16.66
C ASN A 146 0.73 -9.47 -15.97
N PRO A 147 0.69 -9.17 -14.67
CA PRO A 147 -0.54 -9.10 -13.91
C PRO A 147 -1.32 -7.82 -14.20
N VAL A 148 -2.65 -7.90 -13.99
CA VAL A 148 -3.43 -6.74 -13.59
C VAL A 148 -3.10 -6.46 -12.13
N VAL A 149 -2.75 -5.21 -11.83
CA VAL A 149 -2.27 -4.82 -10.51
C VAL A 149 -3.35 -4.02 -9.81
N LEU A 150 -3.84 -4.53 -8.67
CA LEU A 150 -4.64 -3.75 -7.74
C LEU A 150 -3.69 -3.07 -6.75
N TYR A 151 -3.48 -1.76 -6.92
CA TYR A 151 -2.68 -0.96 -5.99
C TYR A 151 -3.58 -0.27 -4.96
N VAL A 152 -3.51 -0.75 -3.71
CA VAL A 152 -4.34 -0.27 -2.59
C VAL A 152 -3.48 0.13 -1.39
N SER A 153 -3.43 1.43 -1.10
CA SER A 153 -2.66 2.02 -0.01
C SER A 153 -3.47 3.07 0.75
N GLY A 154 -2.87 3.69 1.77
CA GLY A 154 -3.46 4.84 2.47
C GLY A 154 -3.68 6.05 1.56
N GLY A 155 -2.94 6.17 0.45
CA GLY A 155 -2.99 7.32 -0.45
C GLY A 155 -3.40 7.01 -1.89
N ASN A 156 -3.51 5.74 -2.28
CA ASN A 156 -3.80 5.33 -3.65
C ASN A 156 -4.77 4.15 -3.69
N THR A 157 -5.65 4.15 -4.69
CA THR A 157 -6.51 3.01 -5.04
C THR A 157 -6.68 3.01 -6.54
N GLN A 158 -5.96 2.12 -7.22
CA GLN A 158 -5.85 2.10 -8.68
C GLN A 158 -5.75 0.65 -9.18
N VAL A 159 -6.39 0.38 -10.31
CA VAL A 159 -6.23 -0.84 -11.09
C VAL A 159 -5.34 -0.50 -12.29
N ILE A 160 -4.15 -1.08 -12.31
CA ILE A 160 -3.07 -0.73 -13.21
C ILE A 160 -2.70 -1.95 -14.07
N ALA A 161 -2.43 -1.75 -15.35
CA ALA A 161 -1.81 -2.78 -16.17
C ALA A 161 -0.80 -2.21 -17.15
N TYR A 162 0.16 -3.05 -17.57
CA TYR A 162 1.20 -2.68 -18.50
C TYR A 162 0.69 -2.81 -19.95
N SER A 163 0.71 -1.71 -20.71
CA SER A 163 0.33 -1.72 -22.12
C SER A 163 1.05 -0.62 -22.90
N GLN A 164 1.61 -0.99 -24.06
CA GLN A 164 2.38 -0.12 -24.94
C GLN A 164 3.49 0.65 -24.19
N GLN A 165 4.34 -0.08 -23.47
CA GLN A 165 5.47 0.47 -22.71
C GLN A 165 5.09 1.46 -21.60
N ARG A 166 3.86 1.40 -21.09
CA ARG A 166 3.38 2.25 -20.00
C ARG A 166 2.57 1.43 -19.01
N TYR A 167 2.76 1.72 -17.73
CA TYR A 167 1.77 1.37 -16.71
C TYR A 167 0.60 2.35 -16.83
N ARG A 168 -0.58 1.81 -17.15
CA ARG A 168 -1.80 2.58 -17.39
C ARG A 168 -2.81 2.28 -16.31
N ILE A 169 -3.53 3.31 -15.87
CA ILE A 169 -4.64 3.19 -14.92
C ILE A 169 -5.90 2.87 -15.75
N PHE A 170 -6.54 1.75 -15.44
CA PHE A 170 -7.80 1.31 -16.06
C PHE A 170 -9.01 1.65 -15.19
N GLY A 171 -8.79 1.76 -13.89
CA GLY A 171 -9.79 2.20 -12.93
C GLY A 171 -9.11 2.79 -11.70
N GLU A 172 -9.74 3.77 -11.06
CA GLU A 172 -9.22 4.35 -9.82
C GLU A 172 -10.34 4.87 -8.91
N THR A 173 -9.96 5.22 -7.68
CA THR A 173 -10.87 5.96 -6.82
C THR A 173 -11.10 7.38 -7.35
N LEU A 174 -12.34 7.83 -7.36
CA LEU A 174 -12.76 9.17 -7.76
C LEU A 174 -12.62 10.20 -6.63
N ASP A 175 -12.37 9.75 -5.40
CA ASP A 175 -12.30 10.61 -4.22
C ASP A 175 -11.16 10.26 -3.26
N ILE A 176 -11.37 9.36 -2.31
CA ILE A 176 -10.41 8.96 -1.29
C ILE A 176 -9.95 7.53 -1.54
N ALA A 177 -8.70 7.23 -1.19
CA ALA A 177 -8.18 5.88 -1.25
C ALA A 177 -8.83 4.97 -0.19
N VAL A 178 -8.88 3.66 -0.46
CA VAL A 178 -9.42 2.66 0.47
C VAL A 178 -8.71 2.67 1.82
N GLY A 179 -7.38 2.79 1.83
CA GLY A 179 -6.65 2.89 3.09
C GLY A 179 -7.02 4.17 3.86
N ASN A 180 -7.26 5.29 3.17
CA ASN A 180 -7.74 6.51 3.82
C ASN A 180 -9.15 6.34 4.42
N CYS A 181 -10.05 5.66 3.70
CA CYS A 181 -11.39 5.33 4.18
C CYS A 181 -11.32 4.51 5.48
N LEU A 182 -10.51 3.44 5.49
CA LEU A 182 -10.30 2.60 6.68
C LEU A 182 -9.66 3.38 7.83
N ASP A 183 -8.61 4.16 7.57
CA ASP A 183 -7.90 4.95 8.58
C ASP A 183 -8.78 6.07 9.16
N ARG A 184 -9.67 6.67 8.36
CA ARG A 184 -10.66 7.65 8.85
C ARG A 184 -11.71 6.98 9.72
N PHE A 185 -12.25 5.86 9.29
CA PHE A 185 -13.25 5.15 10.09
C PHE A 185 -12.67 4.66 11.43
N ALA A 186 -11.45 4.13 11.42
CA ALA A 186 -10.72 3.74 12.64
C ALA A 186 -10.63 4.91 13.64
N ARG A 187 -10.39 6.14 13.16
CA ARG A 187 -10.37 7.34 14.02
C ARG A 187 -11.74 7.66 14.61
N VAL A 188 -12.82 7.51 13.84
CA VAL A 188 -14.19 7.78 14.31
C VAL A 188 -14.58 6.87 15.47
N ILE A 189 -14.17 5.61 15.44
CA ILE A 189 -14.40 4.65 16.53
C ILE A 189 -13.26 4.63 17.57
N ASN A 190 -12.32 5.59 17.49
CA ASN A 190 -11.16 5.71 18.37
C ASN A 190 -10.29 4.44 18.50
N LEU A 191 -10.13 3.71 17.39
CA LEU A 191 -9.29 2.53 17.31
C LEU A 191 -7.80 2.91 17.26
N SER A 192 -6.94 2.04 17.80
CA SER A 192 -5.49 2.29 17.84
C SER A 192 -4.89 2.45 16.43
N ASN A 193 -3.90 3.33 16.31
CA ASN A 193 -3.07 3.48 15.11
C ASN A 193 -1.87 2.52 15.09
N ASP A 194 -1.63 1.76 16.17
CA ASP A 194 -0.53 0.80 16.31
C ASP A 194 -1.05 -0.65 16.20
N PRO A 195 -0.49 -1.52 15.35
CA PRO A 195 0.61 -1.27 14.39
C PRO A 195 0.19 -0.48 13.15
N SER A 196 -1.10 -0.55 12.79
CA SER A 196 -1.73 0.33 11.80
C SER A 196 -3.26 0.31 11.99
N PRO A 197 -3.97 1.38 11.59
CA PRO A 197 -5.43 1.43 11.73
C PRO A 197 -6.13 0.34 10.91
N GLY A 198 -5.69 0.13 9.66
CA GLY A 198 -6.22 -0.92 8.79
C GLY A 198 -6.10 -2.34 9.36
N HIS A 199 -4.98 -2.66 10.03
CA HIS A 199 -4.82 -3.95 10.70
C HIS A 199 -5.79 -4.11 11.89
N ASN A 200 -5.98 -3.05 12.67
CA ASN A 200 -6.90 -3.10 13.82
C ASN A 200 -8.36 -3.19 13.35
N ILE A 201 -8.74 -2.52 12.25
CA ILE A 201 -10.06 -2.70 11.60
C ILE A 201 -10.26 -4.16 11.21
N GLU A 202 -9.24 -4.81 10.65
CA GLU A 202 -9.29 -6.23 10.29
C GLU A 202 -9.50 -7.15 11.50
N GLN A 203 -8.81 -6.90 12.62
CA GLN A 203 -9.01 -7.72 13.82
C GLN A 203 -10.43 -7.55 14.40
N GLU A 204 -10.97 -6.33 14.39
CA GLU A 204 -12.34 -6.09 14.83
C GLU A 204 -13.37 -6.66 13.85
N ALA A 205 -13.11 -6.61 12.54
CA ALA A 205 -13.98 -7.17 11.51
C ALA A 205 -14.16 -8.69 11.67
N LYS A 206 -13.12 -9.43 12.08
CA LYS A 206 -13.20 -10.89 12.37
C LYS A 206 -14.21 -11.25 13.47
N ARG A 207 -14.58 -10.27 14.31
CA ARG A 207 -15.55 -10.43 15.40
C ARG A 207 -16.95 -9.94 15.02
N GLY A 208 -17.08 -9.20 13.92
CA GLY A 208 -18.36 -8.73 13.41
C GLY A 208 -19.19 -9.90 12.90
N LYS A 209 -20.51 -9.83 13.12
CA LYS A 209 -21.47 -10.87 12.70
C LYS A 209 -22.59 -10.30 11.86
N ARG A 210 -22.75 -8.99 11.85
CA ARG A 210 -23.87 -8.31 11.20
C ARG A 210 -23.39 -7.46 10.04
N LEU A 211 -23.99 -7.71 8.87
CA LEU A 211 -23.87 -6.84 7.70
C LEU A 211 -24.96 -5.76 7.75
N VAL A 212 -24.57 -4.49 7.88
CA VAL A 212 -25.52 -3.36 7.79
C VAL A 212 -25.55 -2.78 6.37
N PRO A 213 -26.66 -2.19 5.90
CA PRO A 213 -26.70 -1.64 4.55
C PRO A 213 -25.77 -0.43 4.42
N LEU A 214 -24.83 -0.52 3.48
CA LEU A 214 -23.98 0.58 3.02
C LEU A 214 -24.18 0.80 1.52
N PRO A 215 -23.95 2.02 1.01
CA PRO A 215 -24.01 2.26 -0.43
C PRO A 215 -22.91 1.47 -1.15
N TYR A 216 -23.21 0.95 -2.34
CA TYR A 216 -22.26 0.25 -3.18
C TYR A 216 -22.01 1.08 -4.46
N THR A 217 -20.84 1.71 -4.54
CA THR A 217 -20.60 2.87 -5.41
C THR A 217 -19.51 2.61 -6.46
N THR A 218 -19.70 1.59 -7.29
CA THR A 218 -18.87 1.32 -8.47
C THR A 218 -19.39 2.10 -9.69
N LYS A 219 -18.49 2.64 -10.50
CA LYS A 219 -18.80 3.39 -11.74
C LYS A 219 -17.88 2.91 -12.86
N GLY A 220 -18.30 1.92 -13.62
CA GLY A 220 -17.42 1.28 -14.60
C GLY A 220 -16.27 0.57 -13.90
N MET A 221 -15.02 0.97 -14.13
CA MET A 221 -13.85 0.45 -13.41
C MET A 221 -13.41 1.35 -12.25
N ASP A 222 -14.13 2.44 -12.00
CA ASP A 222 -13.83 3.38 -10.92
C ASP A 222 -14.70 3.13 -9.68
N ILE A 223 -14.27 3.65 -8.53
CA ILE A 223 -15.01 3.59 -7.26
C ILE A 223 -15.08 4.96 -6.58
N SER A 224 -16.04 5.15 -5.69
CA SER A 224 -16.10 6.30 -4.79
C SER A 224 -16.36 5.83 -3.37
N LEU A 225 -15.55 6.27 -2.42
CA LEU A 225 -15.54 5.75 -1.05
C LEU A 225 -16.00 6.78 0.00
N SER A 226 -16.09 8.07 -0.36
CA SER A 226 -16.49 9.11 0.62
C SER A 226 -17.92 8.91 1.11
N GLY A 227 -18.84 8.54 0.22
CA GLY A 227 -20.23 8.25 0.60
C GLY A 227 -20.34 7.04 1.53
N ILE A 228 -19.55 6.00 1.28
CA ILE A 228 -19.48 4.81 2.14
C ILE A 228 -18.96 5.18 3.52
N LEU A 229 -17.88 5.96 3.59
CA LEU A 229 -17.33 6.45 4.85
C LEU A 229 -18.39 7.23 5.64
N THR A 230 -19.02 8.23 5.03
CA THR A 230 -20.06 9.05 5.70
C THR A 230 -21.25 8.21 6.14
N SER A 231 -21.71 7.24 5.34
CA SER A 231 -22.78 6.31 5.74
C SER A 231 -22.36 5.42 6.90
N THR A 232 -21.10 4.97 6.94
CA THR A 232 -20.57 4.16 8.03
C THR A 232 -20.44 4.99 9.32
N GLU A 233 -19.97 6.24 9.20
CA GLU A 233 -19.89 7.20 10.31
C GLU A 233 -21.29 7.51 10.87
N ALA A 234 -22.32 7.62 10.02
CA ALA A 234 -23.69 7.88 10.46
C ALA A 234 -24.23 6.78 11.41
N TYR A 235 -23.82 5.52 11.23
CA TYR A 235 -24.20 4.45 12.16
C TYR A 235 -23.65 4.65 13.57
N THR A 236 -22.53 5.36 13.73
CA THR A 236 -21.98 5.67 15.06
C THR A 236 -22.81 6.69 15.83
N LEU A 237 -23.72 7.40 15.15
CA LEU A 237 -24.67 8.35 15.73
C LEU A 237 -26.04 7.73 15.99
N ASP A 238 -26.26 6.47 15.57
CA ASP A 238 -27.51 5.76 15.79
C ASP A 238 -27.69 5.40 17.28
N LYS A 239 -28.92 5.48 17.79
CA LYS A 239 -29.26 5.12 19.18
C LYS A 239 -28.96 3.66 19.51
N ARG A 240 -28.91 2.80 18.49
CA ARG A 240 -28.60 1.37 18.58
C ARG A 240 -27.10 1.10 18.66
N PHE A 241 -26.27 2.10 18.39
CA PHE A 241 -24.81 1.95 18.46
C PHE A 241 -24.34 1.78 19.91
N ARG A 242 -23.38 0.87 20.11
CA ARG A 242 -22.74 0.63 21.41
C ARG A 242 -21.23 0.83 21.27
N PRO A 243 -20.70 2.02 21.62
CA PRO A 243 -19.29 2.34 21.35
C PRO A 243 -18.31 1.48 22.16
N ASP A 244 -18.73 0.91 23.28
CA ASP A 244 -17.95 0.00 24.11
C ASP A 244 -17.87 -1.44 23.53
N GLY A 245 -18.60 -1.72 22.45
CA GLY A 245 -18.69 -3.05 21.84
C GLY A 245 -19.31 -4.10 22.76
N LYS A 246 -20.13 -3.67 23.74
CA LYS A 246 -20.73 -4.57 24.75
C LYS A 246 -22.24 -4.51 24.69
N HIS A 247 -22.86 -5.69 24.72
CA HIS A 247 -24.29 -5.81 24.95
C HIS A 247 -24.64 -5.33 26.36
N ARG A 248 -25.76 -4.65 26.48
CA ARG A 248 -26.38 -4.22 27.73
C ARG A 248 -27.63 -5.04 28.01
N GLN A 249 -28.01 -5.10 29.27
CA GLN A 249 -29.26 -5.76 29.66
C GLN A 249 -30.45 -5.03 29.03
N GLY A 250 -31.25 -5.75 28.25
CA GLY A 250 -32.37 -5.18 27.49
C GLY A 250 -32.03 -4.76 26.06
N ASP A 251 -30.79 -4.94 25.60
CA ASP A 251 -30.47 -4.78 24.17
C ASP A 251 -31.24 -5.82 23.33
N THR A 252 -31.78 -5.35 22.21
CA THR A 252 -32.36 -6.21 21.18
C THR A 252 -31.27 -6.73 20.24
N ASP A 253 -31.60 -7.68 19.37
CA ASP A 253 -30.70 -8.17 18.32
C ASP A 253 -30.37 -7.09 17.25
N ASP A 254 -31.05 -5.93 17.30
CA ASP A 254 -30.88 -4.83 16.34
C ASP A 254 -29.79 -3.82 16.75
N ILE A 255 -29.03 -4.08 17.81
CA ILE A 255 -27.89 -3.21 18.16
C ILE A 255 -26.77 -3.28 17.13
N ILE A 256 -25.94 -2.24 17.11
CA ILE A 256 -24.83 -2.07 16.17
C ILE A 256 -23.54 -1.95 16.97
N MET A 257 -22.58 -2.83 16.70
CA MET A 257 -21.28 -2.81 17.35
C MET A 257 -20.20 -2.24 16.42
N PRO A 258 -19.10 -1.68 16.96
CA PRO A 258 -17.94 -1.28 16.16
C PRO A 258 -17.40 -2.41 15.29
N GLN A 259 -17.39 -3.66 15.79
CA GLN A 259 -16.95 -4.84 15.06
C GLN A 259 -17.81 -5.11 13.82
N ASP A 260 -19.13 -4.93 13.92
CA ASP A 260 -20.07 -5.13 12.81
C ASP A 260 -19.86 -4.07 11.71
N LEU A 261 -19.55 -2.83 12.10
CA LEU A 261 -19.23 -1.77 11.15
C LEU A 261 -17.87 -2.02 10.47
N CYS A 262 -16.85 -2.49 11.21
CA CYS A 262 -15.57 -2.90 10.62
C CYS A 262 -15.76 -4.03 9.60
N PHE A 263 -16.53 -5.06 9.97
CA PHE A 263 -16.90 -6.17 9.09
C PHE A 263 -17.64 -5.67 7.84
N THR A 264 -18.71 -4.90 8.03
CA THR A 264 -19.52 -4.38 6.93
C THR A 264 -18.71 -3.52 5.97
N LEU A 265 -17.86 -2.64 6.51
CA LEU A 265 -17.02 -1.77 5.71
C LEU A 265 -16.02 -2.57 4.86
N GLN A 266 -15.40 -3.60 5.43
CA GLN A 266 -14.49 -4.49 4.70
C GLN A 266 -15.23 -5.24 3.59
N GLU A 267 -16.32 -5.94 3.91
CA GLU A 267 -17.07 -6.70 2.91
C GLU A 267 -17.54 -5.82 1.75
N THR A 268 -18.07 -4.62 2.06
CA THR A 268 -18.59 -3.70 1.04
C THR A 268 -17.46 -3.18 0.15
N VAL A 269 -16.40 -2.63 0.75
CA VAL A 269 -15.33 -1.97 -0.02
C VAL A 269 -14.47 -2.99 -0.74
N PHE A 270 -14.17 -4.14 -0.14
CA PHE A 270 -13.36 -5.17 -0.79
C PHE A 270 -14.11 -5.84 -1.94
N ALA A 271 -15.43 -6.06 -1.82
CA ALA A 271 -16.24 -6.51 -2.96
C ALA A 271 -16.16 -5.54 -4.14
N MET A 272 -16.21 -4.23 -3.89
CA MET A 272 -16.04 -3.21 -4.93
C MET A 272 -14.65 -3.28 -5.57
N LEU A 273 -13.60 -3.48 -4.78
CA LEU A 273 -12.22 -3.63 -5.30
C LEU A 273 -12.08 -4.89 -6.16
N VAL A 274 -12.67 -6.00 -5.74
CA VAL A 274 -12.70 -7.25 -6.51
C VAL A 274 -13.45 -7.04 -7.83
N GLU A 275 -14.62 -6.41 -7.80
CA GLU A 275 -15.42 -6.14 -9.01
C GLU A 275 -14.66 -5.30 -10.05
N ILE A 276 -14.03 -4.18 -9.65
CA ILE A 276 -13.29 -3.35 -10.62
C ILE A 276 -12.04 -4.06 -11.14
N THR A 277 -11.43 -4.93 -10.32
CA THR A 277 -10.26 -5.72 -10.71
C THR A 277 -10.65 -6.80 -11.71
N GLU A 278 -11.74 -7.52 -11.45
CA GLU A 278 -12.32 -8.51 -12.37
C GLU A 278 -12.69 -7.87 -13.72
N ARG A 279 -13.34 -6.70 -13.70
CA ARG A 279 -13.66 -5.94 -14.93
C ARG A 279 -12.41 -5.61 -15.74
N ALA A 280 -11.34 -5.15 -15.08
CA ALA A 280 -10.08 -4.86 -15.76
C ALA A 280 -9.39 -6.12 -16.29
N MET A 281 -9.38 -7.22 -15.53
CA MET A 281 -8.86 -8.51 -15.97
C MET A 281 -9.57 -9.00 -17.22
N ALA A 282 -10.90 -8.95 -17.24
CA ALA A 282 -11.71 -9.32 -18.40
C ALA A 282 -11.43 -8.40 -19.60
N HIS A 283 -11.30 -7.08 -19.38
CA HIS A 283 -11.02 -6.11 -20.44
C HIS A 283 -9.64 -6.33 -21.09
N ILE A 284 -8.64 -6.73 -20.29
CA ILE A 284 -7.25 -6.94 -20.75
C ILE A 284 -7.02 -8.38 -21.25
N GLY A 285 -7.85 -9.33 -20.80
CA GLY A 285 -7.61 -10.76 -21.00
C GLY A 285 -6.50 -11.32 -20.11
N SER A 286 -6.29 -10.72 -18.92
CA SER A 286 -5.29 -11.19 -17.96
C SER A 286 -5.81 -12.37 -17.14
N ARG A 287 -4.90 -13.30 -16.81
CA ARG A 287 -5.15 -14.40 -15.87
C ARG A 287 -4.38 -14.26 -14.56
N GLU A 288 -3.56 -13.22 -14.44
CA GLU A 288 -2.78 -12.92 -13.25
C GLU A 288 -3.31 -11.63 -12.64
N VAL A 289 -3.51 -11.64 -11.32
CA VAL A 289 -3.75 -10.46 -10.50
C VAL A 289 -2.65 -10.33 -9.45
N LEU A 290 -2.19 -9.12 -9.23
CA LEU A 290 -1.20 -8.80 -8.20
C LEU A 290 -1.76 -7.70 -7.31
N ILE A 291 -1.89 -7.95 -6.01
CA ILE A 291 -2.28 -6.93 -5.04
C ILE A 291 -1.01 -6.30 -4.46
N VAL A 292 -0.91 -4.98 -4.51
CA VAL A 292 0.22 -4.23 -3.94
C VAL A 292 -0.27 -3.07 -3.07
N GLY A 293 0.61 -2.54 -2.23
CA GLY A 293 0.30 -1.44 -1.32
C GLY A 293 -0.07 -1.93 0.08
N GLY A 294 -0.20 -0.98 1.02
CA GLY A 294 -0.37 -1.28 2.44
C GLY A 294 -1.66 -2.04 2.77
N VAL A 295 -2.75 -1.81 2.03
CA VAL A 295 -4.01 -2.54 2.26
C VAL A 295 -3.96 -3.96 1.67
N GLY A 296 -2.99 -4.23 0.79
CA GLY A 296 -2.75 -5.58 0.26
C GLY A 296 -2.33 -6.60 1.32
N CYS A 297 -1.96 -6.17 2.53
CA CYS A 297 -1.66 -7.09 3.64
C CYS A 297 -2.92 -7.68 4.30
N ASN A 298 -4.11 -7.17 4.01
CA ASN A 298 -5.35 -7.62 4.61
C ASN A 298 -5.74 -9.00 4.07
N GLU A 299 -5.89 -9.98 4.96
CA GLU A 299 -6.16 -11.37 4.63
C GLU A 299 -7.53 -11.54 3.99
N ARG A 300 -8.53 -10.76 4.43
CA ARG A 300 -9.89 -10.82 3.88
C ARG A 300 -9.93 -10.34 2.43
N LEU A 301 -9.23 -9.25 2.10
CA LEU A 301 -9.10 -8.80 0.72
C LEU A 301 -8.37 -9.84 -0.16
N GLN A 302 -7.29 -10.45 0.36
CA GLN A 302 -6.57 -11.51 -0.35
C GLN A 302 -7.47 -12.73 -0.60
N GLU A 303 -8.24 -13.15 0.40
CA GLU A 303 -9.20 -14.26 0.30
C GLU A 303 -10.26 -13.98 -0.78
N MET A 304 -10.92 -12.81 -0.72
CA MET A 304 -11.95 -12.44 -1.70
C MET A 304 -11.38 -12.36 -3.12
N MET A 305 -10.16 -11.82 -3.28
CA MET A 305 -9.49 -11.79 -4.57
C MET A 305 -9.10 -13.20 -5.05
N GLY A 306 -8.63 -14.07 -4.15
CA GLY A 306 -8.29 -15.46 -4.46
C GLY A 306 -9.50 -16.31 -4.84
N ILE A 307 -10.69 -16.00 -4.33
CA ILE A 307 -11.96 -16.63 -4.78
C ILE A 307 -12.29 -16.20 -6.22
N MET A 308 -12.10 -14.91 -6.56
CA MET A 308 -12.36 -14.40 -7.90
C MET A 308 -11.31 -14.89 -8.92
N ALA A 309 -10.04 -14.93 -8.52
CA ALA A 309 -8.90 -15.36 -9.34
C ALA A 309 -8.17 -16.53 -8.65
N PRO A 310 -8.73 -17.75 -8.69
CA PRO A 310 -8.11 -18.92 -8.06
C PRO A 310 -6.76 -19.24 -8.71
N THR A 311 -5.80 -19.60 -7.87
CA THR A 311 -4.51 -20.15 -8.33
C THR A 311 -4.72 -21.63 -8.67
N ASP A 312 -4.67 -21.96 -9.97
CA ASP A 312 -4.57 -23.35 -10.45
C ASP A 312 -3.31 -24.07 -9.91
#